data_AF-A0A973JA20-F1
#
_entry.id   AF-A0A973JA20-F1
#
_cell.length_a   1.000
_cell.length_b   1.000
_cell.length_c   1.000
_cell.angle_alpha   90.00
_cell.angle_beta   90.00
_cell.angle_gamma   90.00
#
_symmetry.space_group_name_H-M   'P 1'
#
loop_
_entity.id
_entity.type
_entity.pdbx_description
1 polymer ?
#
loop_
_entity_poly.entity_id
_entity_poly.type
_entity_poly.pdbx_seq_one_letter_code
_entity_poly.pdbx_strand_id
1 'polypeptide(L)'
;PPVYTREIVRWLQAEGIKPFVVDTTVLYSGGRRNGCDSLNTAAQHGFTEKYLGCPVKIGDGLNGKSVIDLAAGFKHFETVQTGKVVEDADGFVIFSHFKGHMEAAFGGSIKNISMGLASRAQKQRMHADAKPELIKDSCLRCGECVDVCPTGAAAIAHNKYPTYDLEKCIGCAQCIALCPVSAIKIRWDTDINVFQEKLIETAAAIWKIISNKTVAVNALINIVTECDCLPGNHPEISGDIGFLSAYHPVLADAESISLVGAAHIDQAHPGIPWRRQFEYAREIGFVDF
;
A
#
# COMPACT_ATOMS: atom_id res chain seq x y z
N PRO A 1 10.38 -12.06 -1.41
CA PRO A 1 11.86 -12.27 -1.38
C PRO A 1 12.47 -12.26 -2.80
N PRO A 2 13.64 -11.64 -3.01
CA PRO A 2 14.19 -11.38 -4.35
C PRO A 2 14.50 -12.65 -5.14
N VAL A 3 14.87 -13.74 -4.46
CA VAL A 3 15.15 -15.03 -5.11
C VAL A 3 13.92 -15.59 -5.84
N TYR A 4 12.75 -15.60 -5.19
CA TYR A 4 11.51 -16.07 -5.81
C TYR A 4 10.98 -15.09 -6.84
N THR A 5 11.11 -13.79 -6.58
CA THR A 5 10.79 -12.75 -7.57
C THR A 5 11.57 -12.94 -8.86
N ARG A 6 12.86 -13.30 -8.79
CA ARG A 6 13.68 -13.60 -9.97
C ARG A 6 13.16 -14.81 -10.75
N GLU A 7 12.72 -15.88 -10.08
CA GLU A 7 12.19 -17.04 -10.77
C GLU A 7 10.84 -16.74 -11.46
N ILE A 8 9.98 -15.90 -10.85
CA ILE A 8 8.78 -15.38 -11.51
C ILE A 8 9.15 -14.54 -12.75
N VAL A 9 10.14 -13.65 -12.63
CA VAL A 9 10.62 -12.83 -13.75
C VAL A 9 11.12 -13.69 -14.91
N ARG A 10 11.91 -14.72 -14.62
CA ARG A 10 12.42 -15.67 -15.63
C ARG A 10 11.30 -16.43 -16.33
N TRP A 11 10.31 -16.89 -15.56
CA TRP A 11 9.14 -17.57 -16.11
C TRP A 11 8.37 -16.65 -17.08
N LEU A 12 8.09 -15.41 -16.67
CA LEU A 12 7.44 -14.41 -17.55
C LEU A 12 8.27 -14.14 -18.82
N GLN A 13 9.59 -14.01 -18.69
CA GLN A 13 10.48 -13.79 -19.84
C GLN A 13 10.52 -14.97 -20.81
N ALA A 14 10.43 -16.21 -20.32
CA ALA A 14 10.37 -17.41 -21.15
C ALA A 14 9.08 -17.44 -22.01
N GLU A 15 8.00 -16.85 -21.51
CA GLU A 15 6.74 -16.64 -22.24
C GLU A 15 6.77 -15.38 -23.16
N GLY A 16 7.92 -14.72 -23.30
CA GLY A 16 8.09 -13.54 -24.15
C GLY A 16 7.58 -12.22 -23.54
N ILE A 17 7.21 -12.22 -22.26
CA ILE A 17 6.75 -11.03 -21.54
C ILE A 17 7.96 -10.16 -21.14
N LYS A 18 7.77 -8.84 -21.06
CA LYS A 18 8.78 -7.87 -20.61
C LYS A 18 8.43 -7.35 -19.20
N PRO A 19 8.73 -8.11 -18.14
CA PRO A 19 8.34 -7.73 -16.78
C PRO A 19 9.18 -6.56 -16.24
N PHE A 20 8.68 -5.95 -15.18
CA PHE A 20 9.43 -5.10 -14.26
C PHE A 20 8.86 -5.30 -12.85
N VAL A 21 9.69 -5.12 -11.82
CA VAL A 21 9.24 -5.12 -10.42
C VAL A 21 8.88 -3.70 -10.03
N VAL A 22 7.79 -3.53 -9.27
CA VAL A 22 7.32 -2.22 -8.85
C VAL A 22 6.94 -2.21 -7.37
N ASP A 23 7.22 -1.08 -6.72
CA ASP A 23 6.68 -0.65 -5.43
C ASP A 23 6.30 0.84 -5.52
N THR A 24 5.59 1.38 -4.54
CA THR A 24 5.26 2.81 -4.44
C THR A 24 5.83 3.44 -3.17
N THR A 25 6.05 4.76 -3.17
CA THR A 25 6.62 5.45 -2.00
C THR A 25 5.70 5.37 -0.77
N VAL A 26 6.28 5.34 0.44
CA VAL A 26 5.53 5.17 1.70
C VAL A 26 5.33 6.49 2.46
N LEU A 27 4.33 6.51 3.34
CA LEU A 27 3.92 7.67 4.12
C LEU A 27 4.92 8.07 5.21
N TYR A 28 5.48 7.08 5.91
CA TYR A 28 6.34 7.29 7.07
C TYR A 28 7.77 7.68 6.68
N SER A 29 8.51 8.19 7.66
CA SER A 29 9.94 8.47 7.53
C SER A 29 10.74 7.18 7.31
N GLY A 30 11.78 7.25 6.48
CA GLY A 30 12.67 6.12 6.22
C GLY A 30 13.07 6.06 4.75
N GLY A 31 13.80 5.00 4.40
CA GLY A 31 14.39 4.80 3.08
C GLY A 31 13.39 4.56 1.94
N ARG A 32 12.07 4.66 2.16
CA ARG A 32 11.07 4.50 1.10
C ARG A 32 10.18 5.72 0.88
N ARG A 33 10.54 6.86 1.48
CA ARG A 33 9.73 8.08 1.46
C ARG A 33 9.74 8.77 0.09
N ASN A 34 10.84 8.68 -0.65
CA ASN A 34 10.97 9.15 -2.04
C ASN A 34 11.51 8.00 -2.89
N GLY A 35 11.35 8.09 -4.20
CA GLY A 35 11.66 6.97 -5.07
C GLY A 35 13.16 6.68 -5.22
N CYS A 36 14.04 7.68 -5.12
CA CYS A 36 15.48 7.42 -5.15
C CYS A 36 15.90 6.56 -3.95
N ASP A 37 15.46 6.94 -2.76
CA ASP A 37 15.74 6.16 -1.56
C ASP A 37 15.06 4.79 -1.61
N SER A 38 13.83 4.71 -2.16
CA SER A 38 13.13 3.43 -2.34
C SER A 38 13.93 2.46 -3.20
N LEU A 39 14.52 2.94 -4.30
CA LEU A 39 15.39 2.12 -5.16
C LEU A 39 16.66 1.69 -4.43
N ASN A 40 17.28 2.59 -3.65
CA ASN A 40 18.44 2.25 -2.83
C ASN A 40 18.09 1.17 -1.78
N THR A 41 16.94 1.32 -1.11
CA THR A 41 16.43 0.35 -0.13
C THR A 41 16.14 -0.98 -0.81
N ALA A 42 15.51 -0.99 -1.98
CA ALA A 42 15.25 -2.21 -2.75
C ALA A 42 16.56 -2.93 -3.10
N ALA A 43 17.57 -2.18 -3.56
CA ALA A 43 18.89 -2.72 -3.88
C ALA A 43 19.60 -3.33 -2.65
N GLN A 44 19.53 -2.68 -1.48
CA GLN A 44 20.05 -3.21 -0.22
C GLN A 44 19.39 -4.53 0.20
N HIS A 45 18.13 -4.75 -0.19
CA HIS A 45 17.39 -6.00 0.04
C HIS A 45 17.48 -6.99 -1.13
N GLY A 46 18.39 -6.78 -2.10
CA GLY A 46 18.65 -7.71 -3.20
C GLY A 46 17.73 -7.56 -4.41
N PHE A 47 16.80 -6.58 -4.41
CA PHE A 47 15.97 -6.24 -5.57
C PHE A 47 16.74 -5.28 -6.48
N THR A 48 17.73 -5.80 -7.19
CA THR A 48 18.47 -5.05 -8.21
C THR A 48 18.09 -5.53 -9.59
N GLU A 49 18.09 -4.62 -10.57
CA GLU A 49 17.83 -4.97 -11.97
C GLU A 49 18.77 -6.05 -12.48
N LYS A 50 20.06 -5.96 -12.13
CA LYS A 50 21.07 -6.98 -12.47
C LYS A 50 20.73 -8.36 -11.92
N TYR A 51 20.28 -8.45 -10.67
CA TYR A 51 19.98 -9.75 -10.05
C TYR A 51 18.67 -10.34 -10.58
N LEU A 52 17.64 -9.50 -10.73
CA LEU A 52 16.31 -9.93 -11.15
C LEU A 52 16.23 -10.20 -12.66
N GLY A 53 17.07 -9.54 -13.46
CA GLY A 53 17.02 -9.61 -14.92
C GLY A 53 15.93 -8.74 -15.54
N CYS A 54 15.34 -7.81 -14.77
CA CYS A 54 14.33 -6.86 -15.24
C CYS A 54 14.37 -5.55 -14.43
N PRO A 55 13.82 -4.44 -14.94
CA PRO A 55 13.83 -3.17 -14.24
C PRO A 55 13.11 -3.22 -12.88
N VAL A 56 13.61 -2.44 -11.93
CA VAL A 56 12.92 -2.13 -10.67
C VAL A 56 12.45 -0.68 -10.73
N LYS A 57 11.15 -0.44 -10.59
CA LYS A 57 10.52 0.86 -10.79
C LYS A 57 9.77 1.33 -9.54
N ILE A 58 9.61 2.63 -9.43
CA ILE A 58 8.76 3.26 -8.42
C ILE A 58 7.47 3.74 -9.12
N GLY A 59 6.36 3.09 -8.80
CA GLY A 59 5.09 3.20 -9.54
C GLY A 59 4.40 4.56 -9.43
N ASP A 60 4.77 5.36 -8.43
CA ASP A 60 4.33 6.74 -8.21
C ASP A 60 5.42 7.78 -8.51
N GLY A 61 6.50 7.36 -9.19
CA GLY A 61 7.59 8.22 -9.62
C GLY A 61 8.57 8.60 -8.49
N LEU A 62 9.72 9.18 -8.87
CA LEU A 62 10.79 9.46 -7.91
C LEU A 62 10.42 10.50 -6.83
N ASN A 63 9.49 11.40 -7.15
CA ASN A 63 8.97 12.41 -6.23
C ASN A 63 7.63 12.01 -5.60
N GLY A 64 7.07 10.83 -5.93
CA GLY A 64 5.78 10.36 -5.44
C GLY A 64 4.59 11.18 -5.96
N LYS A 65 4.73 11.86 -7.12
CA LYS A 65 3.69 12.69 -7.75
C LYS A 65 3.09 12.06 -9.03
N SER A 66 3.63 10.95 -9.52
CA SER A 66 3.08 10.25 -10.69
C SER A 66 1.90 9.38 -10.27
N VAL A 67 0.76 10.02 -10.01
CA VAL A 67 -0.44 9.40 -9.44
C VAL A 67 -1.66 9.62 -10.33
N ILE A 68 -2.68 8.78 -10.14
CA ILE A 68 -3.99 8.88 -10.78
C ILE A 68 -5.09 8.70 -9.74
N ASP A 69 -6.26 9.28 -10.00
CA ASP A 69 -7.44 9.13 -9.15
C ASP A 69 -8.46 8.21 -9.85
N LEU A 70 -8.77 7.08 -9.20
CA LEU A 70 -9.74 6.10 -9.67
C LEU A 70 -11.11 6.39 -9.05
N ALA A 71 -12.17 6.36 -9.87
CA ALA A 71 -13.54 6.36 -9.36
C ALA A 71 -13.79 5.04 -8.60
N ALA A 72 -14.12 5.16 -7.33
CA ALA A 72 -14.30 4.01 -6.44
C ALA A 72 -15.79 3.80 -6.12
N GLY A 73 -16.48 4.88 -5.70
CA GLY A 73 -17.92 4.88 -5.39
C GLY A 73 -18.28 4.01 -4.18
N PHE A 74 -17.38 3.92 -3.19
CA PHE A 74 -17.58 3.12 -1.99
C PHE A 74 -17.87 4.02 -0.77
N LYS A 75 -18.17 3.40 0.37
CA LYS A 75 -18.65 4.06 1.60
C LYS A 75 -17.65 5.09 2.14
N HIS A 76 -16.37 4.75 2.17
CA HIS A 76 -15.32 5.61 2.72
C HIS A 76 -14.60 6.42 1.64
N PHE A 77 -14.51 5.87 0.42
CA PHE A 77 -13.81 6.46 -0.69
C PHE A 77 -14.69 6.56 -1.94
N GLU A 78 -15.08 7.79 -2.25
CA GLU A 78 -15.62 8.13 -3.57
C GLU A 78 -14.55 7.96 -4.66
N THR A 79 -13.30 8.34 -4.35
CA THR A 79 -12.13 8.12 -5.19
C THR A 79 -10.96 7.53 -4.42
N VAL A 80 -10.17 6.70 -5.10
CA VAL A 80 -8.94 6.07 -4.59
C VAL A 80 -7.75 6.52 -5.43
N GLN A 81 -6.71 7.06 -4.79
CA GLN A 81 -5.52 7.53 -5.48
C GLN A 81 -4.40 6.48 -5.51
N THR A 82 -3.86 6.21 -6.68
CA THR A 82 -2.86 5.14 -6.91
C THR A 82 -1.63 5.69 -7.62
N GLY A 83 -0.54 4.92 -7.66
CA GLY A 83 0.54 5.17 -8.59
C GLY A 83 0.08 4.97 -10.03
N LYS A 84 0.57 5.79 -10.96
CA LYS A 84 0.20 5.74 -12.38
C LYS A 84 0.50 4.38 -13.03
N VAL A 85 1.40 3.58 -12.46
CA VAL A 85 1.68 2.21 -12.90
C VAL A 85 0.43 1.33 -13.05
N VAL A 86 -0.64 1.61 -12.30
CA VAL A 86 -1.93 0.88 -12.41
C VAL A 86 -2.52 0.98 -13.82
N GLU A 87 -2.34 2.10 -14.52
CA GLU A 87 -2.77 2.29 -15.91
C GLU A 87 -1.67 1.94 -16.93
N ASP A 88 -0.40 2.14 -16.57
CA ASP A 88 0.71 1.99 -17.52
C ASP A 88 1.11 0.51 -17.75
N ALA A 89 0.68 -0.43 -16.89
CA ALA A 89 1.06 -1.84 -16.98
C ALA A 89 0.00 -2.70 -17.69
N ASP A 90 0.45 -3.63 -18.55
CA ASP A 90 -0.44 -4.53 -19.31
C ASP A 90 -1.07 -5.65 -18.47
N GLY A 91 -0.54 -5.91 -17.27
CA GLY A 91 -0.95 -6.99 -16.38
C GLY A 91 -0.08 -7.07 -15.12
N PHE A 92 -0.52 -7.84 -14.13
CA PHE A 92 0.12 -7.89 -12.82
C PHE A 92 0.33 -9.33 -12.33
N VAL A 93 1.47 -9.54 -11.68
CA VAL A 93 1.66 -10.67 -10.76
C VAL A 93 1.76 -10.07 -9.37
N ILE A 94 0.71 -10.22 -8.57
CA ILE A 94 0.68 -9.74 -7.19
C ILE A 94 1.41 -10.77 -6.33
N PHE A 95 2.73 -10.62 -6.20
CA PHE A 95 3.55 -11.51 -5.40
C PHE A 95 3.68 -11.00 -3.97
N SER A 96 2.99 -11.65 -3.04
CA SER A 96 2.87 -11.25 -1.64
C SER A 96 3.57 -12.24 -0.72
N HIS A 97 4.08 -11.76 0.40
CA HIS A 97 4.54 -12.59 1.49
C HIS A 97 3.42 -12.64 2.53
N PHE A 98 2.82 -13.81 2.75
CA PHE A 98 1.75 -13.98 3.71
C PHE A 98 2.32 -14.15 5.12
N LYS A 99 1.94 -13.26 6.04
CA LYS A 99 2.46 -13.18 7.42
C LYS A 99 1.58 -12.29 8.29
N GLY A 100 1.86 -12.20 9.59
CA GLY A 100 1.14 -11.31 10.49
C GLY A 100 1.36 -9.81 10.22
N HIS A 101 0.50 -8.96 10.77
CA HIS A 101 0.60 -7.50 10.67
C HIS A 101 -0.16 -6.78 11.79
N MET A 102 0.52 -5.89 12.52
CA MET A 102 0.01 -5.12 13.67
C MET A 102 -1.36 -4.41 13.55
N GLU A 103 -1.81 -4.01 12.35
CA GLU A 103 -3.14 -3.37 12.17
C GLU A 103 -4.12 -4.17 11.31
N ALA A 104 -3.62 -5.04 10.43
CA ALA A 104 -4.45 -5.81 9.50
C ALA A 104 -4.63 -7.26 9.96
N ALA A 105 -4.00 -7.62 11.09
CA ALA A 105 -3.67 -8.97 11.58
C ALA A 105 -2.79 -9.80 10.64
N PHE A 106 -2.92 -9.64 9.32
CA PHE A 106 -2.09 -10.29 8.33
C PHE A 106 -1.79 -9.37 7.13
N GLY A 107 -0.70 -9.67 6.44
CA GLY A 107 -0.40 -9.15 5.11
C GLY A 107 -0.59 -10.26 4.08
N GLY A 108 -1.17 -9.92 2.93
CA GLY A 108 -1.45 -10.83 1.83
C GLY A 108 -1.67 -10.05 0.54
N SER A 109 -2.30 -10.68 -0.44
CA SER A 109 -2.58 -10.10 -1.75
C SER A 109 -3.48 -8.88 -1.68
N ILE A 110 -4.50 -8.86 -0.82
CA ILE A 110 -5.37 -7.68 -0.63
C ILE A 110 -4.52 -6.49 -0.18
N LYS A 111 -3.71 -6.68 0.86
CA LYS A 111 -2.86 -5.61 1.40
C LYS A 111 -1.79 -5.19 0.41
N ASN A 112 -1.23 -6.11 -0.37
CA ASN A 112 -0.24 -5.80 -1.39
C ASN A 112 -0.84 -4.92 -2.50
N ILE A 113 -2.02 -5.25 -3.03
CA ILE A 113 -2.72 -4.39 -3.99
C ILE A 113 -3.05 -3.04 -3.35
N SER A 114 -3.67 -3.07 -2.18
CA SER A 114 -4.14 -1.86 -1.49
C SER A 114 -3.01 -0.90 -1.14
N MET A 115 -1.99 -1.37 -0.41
CA MET A 115 -0.89 -0.53 0.07
C MET A 115 0.24 -0.41 -0.95
N GLY A 116 0.54 -1.46 -1.72
CA GLY A 116 1.66 -1.49 -2.66
C GLY A 116 1.44 -0.66 -3.92
N LEU A 117 0.19 -0.40 -4.30
CA LEU A 117 -0.16 0.42 -5.47
C LEU A 117 -0.78 1.78 -5.11
N ALA A 118 -1.19 2.00 -3.85
CA ALA A 118 -1.71 3.29 -3.39
C ALA A 118 -0.66 4.40 -3.37
N SER A 119 -1.09 5.64 -3.60
CA SER A 119 -0.24 6.81 -3.36
C SER A 119 0.02 7.01 -1.85
N ARG A 120 1.03 7.80 -1.50
CA ARG A 120 1.26 8.23 -0.10
C ARG A 120 0.04 8.91 0.53
N ALA A 121 -0.70 9.67 -0.27
CA ALA A 121 -1.90 10.37 0.18
C ALA A 121 -3.02 9.37 0.48
N GLN A 122 -3.23 8.38 -0.40
CA GLN A 122 -4.22 7.31 -0.16
C GLN A 122 -3.84 6.44 1.04
N LYS A 123 -2.54 6.14 1.23
CA LYS A 123 -2.03 5.48 2.43
C LYS A 123 -2.42 6.25 3.70
N GLN A 124 -2.28 7.58 3.72
CA GLN A 124 -2.74 8.38 4.86
C GLN A 124 -4.25 8.29 5.06
N ARG A 125 -5.05 8.38 3.99
CA ARG A 125 -6.52 8.32 4.05
C ARG A 125 -7.04 7.00 4.64
N MET A 126 -6.31 5.90 4.42
CA MET A 126 -6.61 4.61 5.04
C MET A 126 -6.41 4.61 6.56
N HIS A 127 -5.41 5.32 7.08
CA HIS A 127 -5.07 5.30 8.52
C HIS A 127 -5.67 6.47 9.31
N ALA A 128 -6.06 7.57 8.66
CA ALA A 128 -6.80 8.67 9.27
C ALA A 128 -7.49 9.55 8.24
N ASP A 129 -8.65 10.09 8.60
CA ASP A 129 -9.24 11.22 7.87
C ASP A 129 -8.31 12.42 8.00
N ALA A 130 -7.72 12.84 6.88
CA ALA A 130 -6.60 13.78 6.92
C ALA A 130 -7.07 15.21 7.24
N LYS A 131 -6.85 15.64 8.49
CA LYS A 131 -6.92 17.05 8.88
C LYS A 131 -5.51 17.57 9.11
N PRO A 132 -5.00 18.52 8.30
CA PRO A 132 -3.62 18.97 8.40
C PRO A 132 -3.36 19.67 9.73
N GLU A 133 -2.35 19.19 10.46
CA GLU A 133 -1.86 19.77 11.70
C GLU A 133 -0.38 20.11 11.53
N LEU A 134 -0.05 21.41 11.54
CA LEU A 134 1.29 21.90 11.25
C LEU A 134 2.19 21.83 12.48
N ILE A 135 3.34 21.19 12.32
CA ILE A 135 4.48 21.24 13.24
C ILE A 135 5.35 22.43 12.81
N LYS A 136 5.12 23.59 13.43
CA LYS A 136 5.76 24.86 13.03
C LYS A 136 7.28 24.79 13.03
N ASP A 137 7.87 24.11 14.00
CA ASP A 137 9.32 24.03 14.19
C ASP A 137 10.02 23.30 13.04
N SER A 138 9.32 22.38 12.38
CA SER A 138 9.85 21.64 11.22
C SER A 138 9.53 22.32 9.88
N CYS A 139 8.67 23.35 9.86
CA CYS A 139 8.13 23.90 8.62
C CYS A 139 9.10 24.89 7.95
N LEU A 140 9.53 24.57 6.74
CA LEU A 140 10.35 25.45 5.89
C LEU A 140 9.59 26.63 5.26
N ARG A 141 8.25 26.68 5.42
CA ARG A 141 7.37 27.67 4.76
C ARG A 141 7.52 27.69 3.23
N CYS A 142 7.78 26.52 2.64
CA CYS A 142 8.09 26.38 1.21
C CYS A 142 6.88 26.51 0.27
N GLY A 143 5.65 26.41 0.78
CA GLY A 143 4.44 26.53 -0.04
C GLY A 143 3.94 25.25 -0.70
N GLU A 144 4.70 24.15 -0.67
CA GLU A 144 4.31 22.88 -1.32
C GLU A 144 2.90 22.40 -0.94
N CYS A 145 2.49 22.55 0.32
CA CYS A 145 1.15 22.18 0.76
C CYS A 145 0.01 23.02 0.16
N VAL A 146 0.31 24.23 -0.31
CA VAL A 146 -0.61 25.14 -1.01
C VAL A 146 -0.69 24.72 -2.47
N ASP A 147 0.45 24.51 -3.11
CA ASP A 147 0.53 24.14 -4.54
C ASP A 147 -0.22 22.84 -4.86
N VAL A 148 -0.20 21.88 -3.92
CA VAL A 148 -0.82 20.57 -4.08
C VAL A 148 -2.27 20.52 -3.57
N CYS A 149 -2.84 21.63 -3.09
CA CYS A 149 -4.17 21.62 -2.51
C CYS A 149 -5.25 21.75 -3.60
N PRO A 150 -6.02 20.68 -3.90
CA PRO A 150 -6.97 20.72 -5.02
C PRO A 150 -8.17 21.64 -4.78
N THR A 151 -8.48 21.96 -3.51
CA THR A 151 -9.63 22.79 -3.14
C THR A 151 -9.27 24.21 -2.73
N GLY A 152 -7.97 24.55 -2.75
CA GLY A 152 -7.50 25.84 -2.23
C GLY A 152 -7.72 26.03 -0.73
N ALA A 153 -7.86 24.94 0.04
CA ALA A 153 -7.99 24.96 1.50
C ALA A 153 -6.69 25.39 2.20
N ALA A 154 -5.52 25.18 1.58
CA ALA A 154 -4.25 25.64 2.11
C ALA A 154 -3.89 27.01 1.52
N ALA A 155 -3.41 27.93 2.35
CA ALA A 155 -2.92 29.24 1.93
C ALA A 155 -1.60 29.57 2.64
N ILE A 156 -0.75 30.37 2.00
CA ILE A 156 0.49 30.88 2.60
C ILE A 156 0.68 32.35 2.21
N ALA A 157 0.85 33.21 3.21
CA ALA A 157 1.23 34.61 3.01
C ALA A 157 2.74 34.77 3.12
N HIS A 158 3.28 35.84 2.53
CA HIS A 158 4.73 36.11 2.54
C HIS A 158 5.30 36.08 3.98
N ASN A 159 6.34 35.28 4.19
CA ASN A 159 7.00 35.05 5.48
C ASN A 159 6.10 34.53 6.61
N LYS A 160 4.92 33.97 6.32
CA LYS A 160 4.03 33.35 7.31
C LYS A 160 4.05 31.82 7.20
N TYR A 161 3.57 31.16 8.25
CA TYR A 161 3.29 29.72 8.19
C TYR A 161 2.02 29.47 7.35
N PRO A 162 1.92 28.30 6.69
CA PRO A 162 0.70 27.94 5.98
C PRO A 162 -0.47 27.80 6.95
N THR A 163 -1.66 28.18 6.47
CA THR A 163 -2.94 28.05 7.17
C THR A 163 -3.85 27.10 6.39
N TYR A 164 -4.75 26.41 7.08
CA TYR A 164 -5.66 25.43 6.49
C TYR A 164 -7.11 25.73 6.86
N ASP A 165 -7.93 25.96 5.86
CA ASP A 165 -9.39 26.06 5.96
C ASP A 165 -9.97 24.64 6.00
N LEU A 166 -10.34 24.17 7.19
CA LEU A 166 -10.83 22.80 7.38
C LEU A 166 -12.24 22.58 6.82
N GLU A 167 -13.01 23.64 6.56
CA GLU A 167 -14.33 23.54 5.93
C GLU A 167 -14.20 23.27 4.42
N LYS A 168 -13.13 23.77 3.79
CA LYS A 168 -12.79 23.47 2.38
C LYS A 168 -11.95 22.21 2.21
N CYS A 169 -11.41 21.67 3.31
CA CYS A 169 -10.52 20.52 3.26
C CYS A 169 -11.31 19.23 3.04
N ILE A 170 -11.08 18.58 1.90
CA ILE A 170 -11.71 17.29 1.56
C ILE A 170 -10.95 16.06 2.12
N GLY A 171 -9.94 16.27 2.96
CA GLY A 171 -9.18 15.17 3.55
C GLY A 171 -8.34 14.34 2.57
N CYS A 172 -7.96 14.91 1.42
CA CYS A 172 -7.20 14.19 0.39
C CYS A 172 -5.75 13.85 0.77
N ALA A 173 -5.23 14.37 1.88
CA ALA A 173 -3.89 14.10 2.42
C ALA A 173 -2.67 14.47 1.55
N GLN A 174 -2.85 15.14 0.41
CA GLN A 174 -1.73 15.49 -0.48
C GLN A 174 -0.68 16.37 0.21
N CYS A 175 -1.11 17.32 1.04
CA CYS A 175 -0.20 18.18 1.79
C CYS A 175 0.67 17.39 2.77
N ILE A 176 0.13 16.37 3.43
CA ILE A 176 0.86 15.47 4.34
C ILE A 176 1.86 14.64 3.55
N ALA A 177 1.40 14.04 2.46
CA ALA A 177 2.18 13.14 1.61
C ALA A 177 3.37 13.84 0.93
N LEU A 178 3.19 15.09 0.48
CA LEU A 178 4.17 15.82 -0.33
C LEU A 178 5.04 16.77 0.49
N CYS A 179 4.81 16.90 1.80
CA CYS A 179 5.66 17.73 2.65
C CYS A 179 7.11 17.19 2.67
N PRO A 180 8.11 17.96 2.20
CA PRO A 180 9.48 17.47 2.05
C PRO A 180 10.15 17.19 3.40
N VAL A 181 9.70 17.87 4.45
CA VAL A 181 10.27 17.83 5.80
C VAL A 181 9.31 17.25 6.84
N SER A 182 8.22 16.61 6.41
CA SER A 182 7.22 16.01 7.33
C SER A 182 6.65 16.99 8.36
N ALA A 183 6.55 18.27 8.03
CA ALA A 183 6.06 19.31 8.94
C ALA A 183 4.53 19.28 9.12
N ILE A 184 3.81 18.39 8.44
CA ILE A 184 2.38 18.17 8.66
C ILE A 184 2.23 16.77 9.27
N LYS A 185 1.55 16.71 10.41
CA LYS A 185 1.44 15.51 11.23
C LYS A 185 0.74 14.38 10.49
N ILE A 186 1.37 13.20 10.52
CA ILE A 186 0.78 11.94 10.10
C ILE A 186 -0.08 11.42 11.25
N ARG A 187 -1.32 11.01 10.95
CA ARG A 187 -2.26 10.49 11.94
C ARG A 187 -2.58 9.01 11.67
N TRP A 188 -2.84 8.30 12.76
CA TRP A 188 -3.07 6.85 12.81
C TRP A 188 -4.29 6.51 13.69
N ASP A 189 -5.29 7.39 13.71
CA ASP A 189 -6.41 7.38 14.66
C ASP A 189 -7.73 6.83 14.07
N THR A 190 -7.67 6.11 12.94
CA THR A 190 -8.85 5.43 12.39
C THR A 190 -9.25 4.23 13.26
N ASP A 191 -10.55 4.05 13.46
CA ASP A 191 -11.10 2.82 14.06
C ASP A 191 -10.65 1.59 13.29
N ILE A 192 -10.26 0.53 14.00
CA ILE A 192 -9.63 -0.63 13.36
C ILE A 192 -10.56 -1.36 12.38
N ASN A 193 -11.88 -1.35 12.59
CA ASN A 193 -12.84 -1.91 11.63
C ASN A 193 -12.92 -1.03 10.38
N VAL A 194 -12.98 0.29 10.57
CA VAL A 194 -12.97 1.25 9.46
C VAL A 194 -11.68 1.14 8.66
N PHE A 195 -10.54 0.90 9.31
CA PHE A 195 -9.28 0.62 8.61
C PHE A 195 -9.38 -0.65 7.74
N GLN A 196 -9.94 -1.75 8.25
CA GLN A 196 -10.17 -2.95 7.43
C GLN A 196 -11.04 -2.63 6.21
N GLU A 197 -12.12 -1.87 6.38
CA GLU A 197 -13.02 -1.47 5.29
C GLU A 197 -12.28 -0.62 4.25
N LYS A 198 -11.55 0.42 4.67
CA LYS A 198 -10.77 1.31 3.80
C LYS A 198 -9.67 0.56 3.02
N LEU A 199 -9.02 -0.42 3.66
CA LEU A 199 -8.03 -1.29 3.00
C LEU A 199 -8.68 -2.05 1.83
N ILE A 200 -9.88 -2.57 2.05
CA ILE A 200 -10.65 -3.35 1.08
C ILE A 200 -11.19 -2.47 -0.06
N GLU A 201 -11.74 -1.30 0.23
CA GLU A 201 -12.20 -0.36 -0.81
C GLU A 201 -11.07 0.04 -1.76
N THR A 202 -9.88 0.29 -1.21
CA THR A 202 -8.70 0.65 -2.00
C THR A 202 -8.29 -0.52 -2.91
N ALA A 203 -8.23 -1.75 -2.38
CA ALA A 203 -7.95 -2.93 -3.19
C ALA A 203 -9.01 -3.15 -4.28
N ALA A 204 -10.30 -3.04 -3.94
CA ALA A 204 -11.40 -3.24 -4.85
C ALA A 204 -11.41 -2.20 -6.00
N ALA A 205 -11.12 -0.93 -5.69
CA ALA A 205 -11.04 0.13 -6.70
C ALA A 205 -9.91 -0.13 -7.70
N ILE A 206 -8.73 -0.57 -7.23
CA ILE A 206 -7.62 -0.95 -8.09
C ILE A 206 -7.97 -2.21 -8.89
N TRP A 207 -8.61 -3.20 -8.26
CA TRP A 207 -8.94 -4.47 -8.89
C TRP A 207 -9.88 -4.31 -10.09
N LYS A 208 -10.81 -3.36 -10.04
CA LYS A 208 -11.67 -3.00 -11.19
C LYS A 208 -10.86 -2.66 -12.46
N ILE A 209 -9.63 -2.20 -12.31
CA ILE A 209 -8.74 -1.83 -13.43
C ILE A 209 -7.87 -3.00 -13.86
N ILE A 210 -7.30 -3.75 -12.91
CA ILE A 210 -6.22 -4.71 -13.20
C ILE A 210 -6.70 -6.17 -13.36
N SER A 211 -7.92 -6.52 -12.95
CA SER A 211 -8.39 -7.90 -12.80
C SER A 211 -8.22 -8.79 -14.04
N ASN A 212 -8.43 -8.25 -15.24
CA ASN A 212 -8.43 -9.01 -16.50
C ASN A 212 -7.11 -9.76 -16.78
N LYS A 213 -5.98 -9.25 -16.29
CA LYS A 213 -4.64 -9.82 -16.53
C LYS A 213 -3.82 -9.85 -15.25
N THR A 214 -4.44 -10.34 -14.18
CA THR A 214 -3.78 -10.43 -12.88
C THR A 214 -3.84 -11.83 -12.30
N VAL A 215 -2.71 -12.27 -11.73
CA VAL A 215 -2.65 -13.44 -10.84
C VAL A 215 -2.08 -13.01 -9.50
N ALA A 216 -2.70 -13.50 -8.42
CA ALA A 216 -2.22 -13.31 -7.06
C ALA A 216 -1.41 -14.53 -6.64
N VAL A 217 -0.23 -14.32 -6.05
CA VAL A 217 0.66 -15.37 -5.54
C VAL A 217 1.05 -15.02 -4.11
N ASN A 218 0.62 -15.82 -3.14
CA ASN A 218 1.04 -15.68 -1.75
C ASN A 218 2.16 -16.69 -1.46
N ALA A 219 3.28 -16.20 -0.94
CA ALA A 219 4.35 -17.00 -0.36
C ALA A 219 4.07 -17.20 1.13
N LEU A 220 3.80 -18.45 1.53
CA LEU A 220 3.52 -18.90 2.89
C LEU A 220 4.77 -19.59 3.42
N ILE A 221 5.80 -18.78 3.62
CA ILE A 221 7.13 -19.18 4.11
C ILE A 221 7.55 -18.15 5.14
N ASN A 222 8.39 -18.50 6.11
CA ASN A 222 8.87 -17.60 7.17
C ASN A 222 7.72 -16.76 7.79
N ILE A 223 6.65 -17.45 8.20
CA ILE A 223 5.40 -16.83 8.63
C ILE A 223 5.55 -16.40 10.09
N VAL A 224 5.81 -15.11 10.27
CA VAL A 224 6.07 -14.48 11.58
C VAL A 224 4.95 -13.50 11.97
N THR A 225 4.96 -13.05 13.22
CA THR A 225 3.92 -12.15 13.77
C THR A 225 3.84 -10.83 13.03
N GLU A 226 4.92 -10.31 12.45
CA GLU A 226 4.92 -8.97 11.87
C GLU A 226 5.40 -8.92 10.42
N CYS A 227 4.94 -7.90 9.72
CA CYS A 227 5.25 -7.64 8.33
C CYS A 227 6.75 -7.38 8.10
N ASP A 228 7.24 -7.72 6.90
CA ASP A 228 8.60 -7.36 6.44
C ASP A 228 8.86 -5.84 6.47
N CYS A 229 7.78 -5.06 6.52
CA CYS A 229 7.81 -3.62 6.62
C CYS A 229 8.20 -3.11 8.03
N LEU A 230 8.14 -3.96 9.06
CA LEU A 230 8.59 -3.67 10.42
C LEU A 230 9.97 -4.33 10.67
N PRO A 231 11.05 -3.54 10.83
CA PRO A 231 12.38 -4.09 11.10
C PRO A 231 12.42 -4.91 12.40
N GLY A 232 13.24 -5.96 12.41
CA GLY A 232 13.47 -6.78 13.59
C GLY A 232 13.22 -8.26 13.34
N ASN A 233 13.53 -9.06 14.35
CA ASN A 233 13.20 -10.49 14.39
C ASN A 233 11.87 -10.64 15.13
N HIS A 234 10.93 -11.34 14.50
CA HIS A 234 9.58 -11.49 14.99
C HIS A 234 9.29 -12.97 15.24
N PRO A 235 8.51 -13.32 16.28
CA PRO A 235 8.16 -14.72 16.55
C PRO A 235 7.49 -15.39 15.35
N GLU A 236 7.85 -16.65 15.11
CA GLU A 236 7.17 -17.49 14.12
C GLU A 236 5.76 -17.83 14.62
N ILE A 237 4.78 -17.76 13.72
CA ILE A 237 3.37 -18.08 14.01
C ILE A 237 2.90 -19.33 13.25
N SER A 238 3.63 -19.75 12.22
CA SER A 238 3.38 -20.98 11.47
C SER A 238 4.61 -21.38 10.67
N GLY A 239 4.80 -22.68 10.46
CA GLY A 239 5.87 -23.20 9.61
C GLY A 239 5.63 -22.95 8.12
N ASP A 240 6.65 -23.21 7.30
CA ASP A 240 6.58 -23.06 5.85
C ASP A 240 5.58 -24.05 5.23
N ILE A 241 4.68 -23.54 4.40
CA ILE A 241 3.67 -24.31 3.65
C ILE A 241 4.02 -24.34 2.16
N GLY A 242 4.54 -23.22 1.63
CA GLY A 242 4.95 -23.10 0.23
C GLY A 242 4.34 -21.88 -0.46
N PHE A 243 3.82 -22.07 -1.68
CA PHE A 243 3.26 -21.00 -2.50
C PHE A 243 1.85 -21.38 -2.93
N LEU A 244 0.94 -20.42 -2.90
CA LEU A 244 -0.39 -20.56 -3.49
C LEU A 244 -0.64 -19.44 -4.48
N SER A 245 -1.43 -19.75 -5.51
CA SER A 245 -1.85 -18.78 -6.51
C SER A 245 -3.36 -18.81 -6.67
N ALA A 246 -3.96 -17.64 -6.89
CA ALA A 246 -5.37 -17.51 -7.20
C ALA A 246 -5.59 -16.39 -8.24
N TYR A 247 -6.72 -16.46 -8.94
CA TYR A 247 -7.12 -15.40 -9.87
C TYR A 247 -7.84 -14.24 -9.19
N HIS A 248 -8.11 -14.32 -7.88
CA HIS A 248 -8.68 -13.24 -7.09
C HIS A 248 -7.94 -13.08 -5.75
N PRO A 249 -7.60 -11.85 -5.31
CA PRO A 249 -6.80 -11.63 -4.10
C PRO A 249 -7.54 -12.06 -2.83
N VAL A 250 -8.87 -11.91 -2.78
CA VAL A 250 -9.67 -12.37 -1.64
C VAL A 250 -9.63 -13.89 -1.49
N LEU A 251 -9.61 -14.63 -2.60
CA LEU A 251 -9.46 -16.09 -2.58
C LEU A 251 -8.05 -16.49 -2.12
N ALA A 252 -7.01 -15.83 -2.65
CA ALA A 252 -5.63 -16.07 -2.22
C ALA A 252 -5.46 -15.89 -0.70
N ASP A 253 -5.99 -14.80 -0.14
CA ASP A 253 -5.86 -14.50 1.28
C ASP A 253 -6.74 -15.41 2.15
N ALA A 254 -7.95 -15.74 1.72
CA ALA A 254 -8.83 -16.68 2.42
C ALA A 254 -8.19 -18.08 2.50
N GLU A 255 -7.65 -18.58 1.40
CA GLU A 255 -6.96 -19.87 1.36
C GLU A 255 -5.67 -19.85 2.18
N SER A 256 -4.96 -18.72 2.19
CA SER A 256 -3.77 -18.57 3.03
C SER A 256 -4.10 -18.72 4.52
N ILE A 257 -5.21 -18.11 4.97
CA ILE A 257 -5.68 -18.23 6.35
C ILE A 257 -6.16 -19.65 6.65
N SER A 258 -6.82 -20.31 5.70
CA SER A 258 -7.25 -21.71 5.84
C SER A 258 -6.06 -22.63 6.11
N LEU A 259 -4.99 -22.48 5.32
CA LEU A 259 -3.78 -23.29 5.41
C LEU A 259 -2.94 -22.97 6.66
N VAL A 260 -2.76 -21.68 7.00
CA VAL A 260 -2.01 -21.25 8.19
C VAL A 260 -2.80 -21.55 9.47
N GLY A 261 -4.12 -21.47 9.43
CA GLY A 261 -5.01 -21.60 10.57
C GLY A 261 -5.30 -20.25 11.23
N ALA A 262 -6.59 -19.88 11.26
CA ALA A 262 -7.09 -18.64 11.84
C ALA A 262 -6.63 -18.38 13.29
N ALA A 263 -6.48 -19.45 14.10
CA ALA A 263 -6.04 -19.34 15.48
C ALA A 263 -4.64 -18.72 15.61
N HIS A 264 -3.73 -19.00 14.68
CA HIS A 264 -2.38 -18.41 14.69
C HIS A 264 -2.43 -16.90 14.44
N ILE A 265 -3.32 -16.44 13.55
CA ILE A 265 -3.54 -15.02 13.28
C ILE A 265 -4.17 -14.33 14.51
N ASP A 266 -5.20 -14.94 15.09
CA ASP A 266 -5.88 -14.43 16.29
C ASP A 266 -4.91 -14.34 17.50
N GLN A 267 -3.99 -15.30 17.64
CA GLN A 267 -2.97 -15.30 18.71
C GLN A 267 -1.86 -14.28 18.47
N ALA A 268 -1.42 -14.12 17.21
CA ALA A 268 -0.41 -13.13 16.84
C ALA A 268 -0.90 -11.70 17.09
N HIS A 269 -2.18 -11.45 16.82
CA HIS A 269 -2.80 -10.13 16.89
C HIS A 269 -4.16 -10.15 17.59
N PRO A 270 -4.20 -10.31 18.92
CA PRO A 270 -5.45 -10.40 19.66
C PRO A 270 -6.29 -9.13 19.53
N GLY A 271 -7.58 -9.30 19.21
CA GLY A 271 -8.54 -8.20 19.15
C GLY A 271 -8.57 -7.43 17.84
N ILE A 272 -7.72 -7.75 16.85
CA ILE A 272 -7.83 -7.17 15.51
C ILE A 272 -8.94 -7.90 14.72
N PRO A 273 -9.99 -7.19 14.24
CA PRO A 273 -11.15 -7.79 13.60
C PRO A 273 -10.88 -8.13 12.12
N TRP A 274 -9.84 -8.92 11.83
CA TRP A 274 -9.41 -9.19 10.45
C TRP A 274 -10.48 -9.89 9.59
N ARG A 275 -11.42 -10.61 10.20
CA ARG A 275 -12.58 -11.20 9.51
C ARG A 275 -13.44 -10.14 8.82
N ARG A 276 -13.44 -8.90 9.33
CA ARG A 276 -14.12 -7.75 8.73
C ARG A 276 -13.67 -7.51 7.30
N GLN A 277 -12.40 -7.76 6.97
CA GLN A 277 -11.89 -7.64 5.60
C GLN A 277 -12.71 -8.49 4.61
N PHE A 278 -12.97 -9.75 4.95
CA PHE A 278 -13.70 -10.69 4.09
C PHE A 278 -15.21 -10.43 4.09
N GLU A 279 -15.78 -10.05 5.23
CA GLU A 279 -17.19 -9.65 5.33
C GLU A 279 -17.47 -8.43 4.47
N TYR A 280 -16.64 -7.40 4.61
CA TYR A 280 -16.81 -6.17 3.86
C TYR A 280 -16.56 -6.36 2.36
N ALA A 281 -15.58 -7.19 1.98
CA ALA A 281 -15.38 -7.57 0.58
C ALA A 281 -16.65 -8.17 -0.04
N ARG A 282 -17.38 -9.03 0.70
CA ARG A 282 -18.68 -9.56 0.25
C ARG A 282 -19.75 -8.47 0.15
N GLU A 283 -19.83 -7.57 1.14
CA GLU A 283 -20.80 -6.47 1.16
C GLU A 283 -20.69 -5.56 -0.07
N ILE A 284 -19.46 -5.29 -0.54
CA ILE A 284 -19.21 -4.41 -1.69
C ILE A 284 -19.07 -5.15 -3.03
N GLY A 285 -19.29 -6.48 -3.05
CA GLY A 285 -19.14 -7.31 -4.25
C GLY A 285 -17.71 -7.47 -4.75
N PHE A 286 -16.70 -7.27 -3.89
CA PHE A 286 -15.29 -7.54 -4.20
C PHE A 286 -14.93 -9.00 -3.90
N VAL A 287 -15.61 -9.93 -4.58
CA VAL A 287 -15.42 -11.38 -4.44
C VAL A 287 -15.50 -12.07 -5.80
N ASP A 288 -14.99 -13.30 -5.87
CA ASP A 288 -14.82 -14.09 -7.09
C ASP A 288 -16.00 -15.06 -7.36
N PHE A 289 -17.17 -14.85 -6.75
CA PHE A 289 -18.29 -15.81 -6.79
C PHE A 289 -19.47 -15.33 -7.63
#